data_AF-A0A0R0KMW0-F1
#
_entry.id   AF-A0A0R0KMW0-F1
#
_cell.length_a   1.000
_cell.length_b   1.000
_cell.length_c   1.000
_cell.angle_alpha   90.00
_cell.angle_beta   90.00
_cell.angle_gamma   90.00
#
_symmetry.space_group_name_H-M   'P 1'
#
loop_
_entity.id
_entity.type
_entity.pdbx_description
1 polymer ?
#
loop_
_entity_poly.entity_id
_entity_poly.type
_entity_poly.pdbx_seq_one_letter_code
_entity_poly.pdbx_strand_id
1 'polypeptide(L)'
;MNICKADIVLRGYAGWNSRRALQNLDKIFPKDATDQPSLIIVYFGGNDSMHPHPSGLSPHVPLQEYIENMKKIAIHLKSLSKKTRIIFLSSPPINEVQMHETLSDLLGPLRRTNEACRTYSEACLELCREMNVKAIDLWSALRQRHDWLDVCFTDGIHLSNEGSKIVAKEILKVLREADWEPSLDWKSMPVEFAEDSPYEPIGADENTHIDVSNWNNIQGKSQLEMSNCALTKGFSSVD
;
A
#
# COMPACT_ATOMS: atom_id res chain seq x y z
N MET A 1 3.12 -13.78 19.70
CA MET A 1 4.52 -13.56 19.31
C MET A 1 4.50 -13.08 17.87
N ASN A 2 5.16 -11.96 17.54
CA ASN A 2 5.17 -11.47 16.15
C ASN A 2 6.30 -12.16 15.40
N ILE A 3 5.98 -12.91 14.35
CA ILE A 3 6.95 -13.57 13.48
C ILE A 3 7.16 -12.69 12.25
N CYS A 4 8.38 -12.20 12.04
CA CYS A 4 8.72 -11.48 10.81
C CYS A 4 8.94 -12.49 9.69
N LYS A 5 8.23 -12.32 8.56
CA LYS A 5 8.35 -13.17 7.37
C LYS A 5 8.68 -12.39 6.10
N ALA A 6 8.71 -11.07 6.20
CA ALA A 6 8.94 -10.18 5.07
C ALA A 6 9.49 -8.85 5.57
N ASP A 7 10.47 -8.31 4.85
CA ASP A 7 10.89 -6.93 5.02
C ASP A 7 9.95 -5.98 4.26
N ILE A 8 9.57 -4.89 4.93
CA ILE A 8 8.77 -3.82 4.33
C ILE A 8 9.68 -2.62 4.10
N VAL A 9 9.96 -2.33 2.83
CA VAL A 9 10.81 -1.19 2.43
C VAL A 9 9.92 -0.02 2.00
N LEU A 10 9.91 1.05 2.80
CA LEU A 10 9.16 2.26 2.48
C LEU A 10 9.88 3.12 1.43
N ARG A 11 9.15 3.50 0.38
CA ARG A 11 9.57 4.43 -0.69
C ARG A 11 8.47 5.46 -0.98
N GLY A 12 7.92 6.05 0.09
CA GLY A 12 6.99 7.17 0.01
C GLY A 12 7.73 8.49 -0.05
N TYR A 13 7.35 9.37 -0.98
CA TYR A 13 7.98 10.68 -1.15
C TYR A 13 6.90 11.76 -1.14
N ALA A 14 6.95 12.66 -0.16
CA ALA A 14 5.96 13.72 0.02
C ALA A 14 5.87 14.60 -1.25
N GLY A 15 4.63 14.92 -1.64
CA GLY A 15 4.34 15.79 -2.79
C GLY A 15 4.65 15.19 -4.17
N TRP A 16 5.09 13.93 -4.28
CA TRP A 16 5.33 13.32 -5.59
C TRP A 16 4.02 13.02 -6.33
N ASN A 17 4.10 13.08 -7.67
CA ASN A 17 3.07 12.64 -8.60
C ASN A 17 3.66 11.55 -9.51
N SER A 18 2.83 10.97 -10.39
CA SER A 18 3.25 9.92 -11.32
C SER A 18 4.41 10.33 -12.23
N ARG A 19 4.51 11.62 -12.59
CA ARG A 19 5.60 12.17 -13.42
C ARG A 19 6.95 12.06 -12.71
N ARG A 20 7.03 12.48 -11.44
CA ARG A 20 8.27 12.37 -10.63
C ARG A 20 8.64 10.92 -10.34
N ALA A 21 7.63 10.07 -10.12
CA ALA A 21 7.83 8.65 -9.92
C ALA A 21 8.48 8.01 -11.16
N LEU A 22 7.92 8.27 -12.35
CA LEU A 22 8.44 7.74 -13.61
C LEU A 22 9.88 8.20 -13.88
N GLN A 23 10.21 9.46 -13.62
CA GLN A 23 11.57 10.01 -13.79
C GLN A 23 12.64 9.33 -12.92
N ASN A 24 12.25 8.74 -11.79
CA ASN A 24 13.17 8.11 -10.84
C ASN A 24 13.00 6.60 -10.78
N LEU A 25 12.19 6.02 -11.68
CA LEU A 25 11.77 4.63 -11.59
C LEU A 25 12.94 3.65 -11.69
N ASP A 26 13.86 3.88 -12.62
CA ASP A 26 15.08 3.06 -12.76
C ASP A 26 16.04 3.20 -11.58
N LYS A 27 16.02 4.34 -10.87
CA LYS A 27 16.86 4.53 -9.67
C LYS A 27 16.29 3.79 -8.47
N ILE A 28 14.96 3.72 -8.37
CA ILE A 28 14.26 3.07 -7.26
C ILE A 28 14.19 1.56 -7.49
N PHE A 29 13.94 1.15 -8.74
CA PHE A 29 13.82 -0.24 -9.18
C PHE A 29 14.71 -0.51 -10.40
N PRO A 30 16.04 -0.55 -10.21
CA PRO A 30 16.96 -0.90 -11.29
C PRO A 30 16.72 -2.36 -11.73
N LYS A 31 16.72 -2.59 -13.06
CA LYS A 31 16.43 -3.92 -13.64
C LYS A 31 17.55 -4.94 -13.40
N ASP A 32 18.76 -4.45 -13.15
CA ASP A 32 19.98 -5.20 -12.91
C ASP A 32 20.31 -5.37 -11.43
N ALA A 33 19.42 -4.95 -10.51
CA ALA A 33 19.57 -5.29 -9.09
C ALA A 33 19.65 -6.82 -8.91
N THR A 34 20.55 -7.23 -8.01
CA THR A 34 20.74 -8.65 -7.63
C THR A 34 19.46 -9.26 -7.10
N ASP A 35 18.71 -8.46 -6.34
CA ASP A 35 17.48 -8.87 -5.66
C ASP A 35 16.34 -7.95 -6.06
N GLN A 36 15.27 -8.56 -6.59
CA GLN A 36 14.05 -7.86 -6.96
C GLN A 36 12.98 -8.11 -5.89
N PRO A 37 12.17 -7.09 -5.53
CA PRO A 37 11.14 -7.24 -4.52
C PRO A 37 10.08 -8.26 -4.94
N SER A 38 9.62 -9.08 -4.00
CA SER A 38 8.54 -10.05 -4.24
C SER A 38 7.19 -9.36 -4.44
N LEU A 39 6.96 -8.22 -3.80
CA LEU A 39 5.76 -7.40 -3.92
C LEU A 39 6.12 -5.92 -4.05
N ILE A 40 5.46 -5.22 -4.96
CA ILE A 40 5.52 -3.77 -5.07
C ILE A 40 4.09 -3.23 -5.01
N ILE A 41 3.85 -2.31 -4.08
CA ILE A 41 2.58 -1.59 -3.97
C ILE A 41 2.81 -0.17 -4.50
N VAL A 42 2.09 0.21 -5.54
CA VAL A 42 2.19 1.54 -6.16
C VAL A 42 0.98 2.36 -5.78
N TYR A 43 1.22 3.59 -5.34
CA TYR A 43 0.16 4.47 -4.85
C TYR A 43 0.40 5.92 -5.30
N PHE A 44 -0.28 6.31 -6.39
CA PHE A 44 -0.28 7.65 -6.96
C PHE A 44 -1.70 8.01 -7.41
N GLY A 45 -1.93 9.23 -7.88
CA GLY A 45 -3.25 9.71 -8.29
C GLY A 45 -3.77 10.84 -7.41
N GLY A 46 -3.43 10.83 -6.12
CA GLY A 46 -3.82 11.90 -5.20
C GLY A 46 -3.32 13.27 -5.66
N ASN A 47 -2.00 13.46 -5.75
CA ASN A 47 -1.43 14.74 -6.16
C ASN A 47 -1.67 15.03 -7.66
N ASP A 48 -1.66 13.98 -8.48
CA ASP A 48 -1.94 14.05 -9.91
C ASP A 48 -3.33 14.67 -10.19
N SER A 49 -4.33 14.30 -9.39
CA SER A 49 -5.72 14.74 -9.52
C SER A 49 -6.00 16.17 -9.06
N MET A 50 -5.02 16.89 -8.54
CA MET A 50 -5.19 18.32 -8.25
C MET A 50 -5.59 19.08 -9.52
N HIS A 51 -6.45 20.09 -9.42
CA HIS A 51 -6.77 20.98 -10.52
C HIS A 51 -5.52 21.75 -10.99
N PRO A 52 -5.38 21.99 -12.30
CA PRO A 52 -4.24 22.70 -12.86
C PRO A 52 -4.13 24.10 -12.23
N HIS A 53 -2.90 24.53 -11.92
CA HIS A 53 -2.63 25.90 -11.52
C HIS A 53 -2.37 26.77 -12.77
N PRO A 54 -2.80 28.06 -12.83
CA PRO A 54 -2.63 28.91 -14.00
C PRO A 54 -1.18 29.09 -14.45
N SER A 55 -0.21 29.00 -13.52
CA SER A 55 1.21 29.05 -13.85
C SER A 55 1.72 27.81 -14.60
N GLY A 56 0.92 26.73 -14.66
CA GLY A 56 1.37 25.42 -15.11
C GLY A 56 2.28 24.69 -14.11
N LEU A 57 2.62 25.32 -12.99
CA LEU A 57 3.49 24.76 -11.95
C LEU A 57 2.65 24.30 -10.75
N SER A 58 2.27 23.03 -10.76
CA SER A 58 1.63 22.36 -9.61
C SER A 58 1.87 20.85 -9.67
N PRO A 59 1.51 20.09 -8.62
CA PRO A 59 1.57 18.63 -8.64
C PRO A 59 0.64 17.96 -9.66
N HIS A 60 -0.26 18.74 -10.30
CA HIS A 60 -1.20 18.23 -11.30
C HIS A 60 -0.48 17.48 -12.43
N VAL A 61 -1.07 16.35 -12.82
CA VAL A 61 -0.72 15.60 -14.02
C VAL A 61 -2.01 15.36 -14.80
N PRO A 62 -2.15 15.86 -16.04
CA PRO A 62 -3.36 15.63 -16.84
C PRO A 62 -3.74 14.16 -16.91
N LEU A 63 -5.04 13.83 -16.87
CA LEU A 63 -5.53 12.46 -16.72
C LEU A 63 -4.92 11.48 -17.74
N GLN A 64 -4.83 11.87 -19.01
CA GLN A 64 -4.24 11.02 -20.04
C GLN A 64 -2.74 10.77 -19.79
N GLU A 65 -2.01 11.80 -19.34
CA GLU A 65 -0.60 11.64 -18.97
C GLU A 65 -0.45 10.76 -17.73
N TYR A 66 -1.33 10.90 -16.74
CA TYR A 66 -1.37 10.04 -15.56
C TYR A 66 -1.55 8.57 -15.95
N ILE A 67 -2.52 8.25 -16.81
CA ILE A 67 -2.74 6.89 -17.30
C ILE A 67 -1.49 6.35 -17.99
N GLU A 68 -0.87 7.13 -18.88
CA GLU A 68 0.36 6.72 -19.57
C GLU A 68 1.55 6.56 -18.62
N ASN A 69 1.68 7.41 -17.61
CA ASN A 69 2.72 7.30 -16.59
C ASN A 69 2.55 6.02 -15.77
N MET A 70 1.33 5.77 -15.28
CA MET A 70 1.00 4.57 -14.50
C MET A 70 1.19 3.29 -15.33
N LYS A 71 0.86 3.33 -16.63
CA LYS A 71 1.10 2.23 -17.57
C LYS A 71 2.58 1.93 -17.73
N LYS A 72 3.41 2.97 -17.92
CA LYS A 72 4.88 2.81 -18.01
C LYS A 72 5.47 2.28 -16.71
N ILE A 73 4.99 2.76 -15.56
CA ILE A 73 5.37 2.24 -14.25
C ILE A 73 5.03 0.74 -14.18
N ALA A 74 3.80 0.35 -14.46
CA ALA A 74 3.38 -1.06 -14.46
C ALA A 74 4.24 -1.92 -15.40
N ILE A 75 4.51 -1.47 -16.63
CA ILE A 75 5.36 -2.19 -17.59
C ILE A 75 6.77 -2.41 -17.04
N HIS A 76 7.39 -1.36 -16.48
CA HIS A 76 8.72 -1.45 -15.91
C HIS A 76 8.77 -2.43 -14.74
N LEU A 77 7.84 -2.30 -13.79
CA LEU A 77 7.79 -3.17 -12.61
C LEU A 77 7.53 -4.64 -12.99
N LYS A 78 6.68 -4.91 -14.00
CA LYS A 78 6.47 -6.27 -14.53
C LYS A 78 7.71 -6.85 -15.19
N SER A 79 8.63 -6.00 -15.66
CA SER A 79 9.87 -6.44 -16.29
C SER A 79 10.99 -6.78 -15.31
N LEU A 80 10.86 -6.43 -14.03
CA LEU A 80 11.90 -6.66 -13.01
C LEU A 80 12.15 -8.15 -12.77
N SER A 81 11.07 -8.92 -12.59
CA SER A 81 11.15 -10.36 -12.37
C SER A 81 9.80 -11.02 -12.62
N LYS A 82 9.82 -12.27 -13.11
CA LYS A 82 8.60 -13.10 -13.23
C LYS A 82 7.95 -13.40 -11.88
N LYS A 83 8.69 -13.25 -10.77
CA LYS A 83 8.21 -13.48 -9.40
C LYS A 83 7.70 -12.22 -8.71
N THR A 84 8.02 -11.02 -9.22
CA THR A 84 7.52 -9.77 -8.65
C THR A 84 6.02 -9.66 -8.87
N ARG A 85 5.29 -9.40 -7.79
CA ARG A 85 3.84 -9.12 -7.77
C ARG A 85 3.63 -7.63 -7.60
N ILE A 86 2.54 -7.13 -8.19
CA ILE A 86 2.25 -5.70 -8.22
C ILE A 86 0.80 -5.50 -7.79
N ILE A 87 0.60 -4.57 -6.87
CA ILE A 87 -0.71 -4.07 -6.47
C ILE A 87 -0.71 -2.56 -6.68
N PHE A 88 -1.71 -2.03 -7.38
CA PHE A 88 -1.95 -0.59 -7.44
C PHE A 88 -3.01 -0.21 -6.42
N LEU A 89 -2.80 0.89 -5.71
CA LEU A 89 -3.81 1.54 -4.89
C LEU A 89 -4.37 2.72 -5.67
N SER A 90 -5.69 2.76 -5.85
CA SER A 90 -6.35 3.89 -6.51
C SER A 90 -6.35 5.13 -5.61
N SER A 91 -6.62 6.31 -6.17
CA SER A 91 -6.73 7.54 -5.36
C SER A 91 -7.86 7.40 -4.33
N PRO A 92 -7.63 7.70 -3.03
CA PRO A 92 -8.67 7.67 -2.02
C PRO A 92 -9.64 8.84 -2.21
N PRO A 93 -10.80 8.83 -1.54
CA PRO A 93 -11.58 10.04 -1.38
C PRO A 93 -10.88 10.98 -0.40
N ILE A 94 -11.36 12.22 -0.32
CA ILE A 94 -10.89 13.25 0.61
C ILE A 94 -12.05 13.80 1.43
N ASN A 95 -11.77 14.39 2.59
CA ASN A 95 -12.73 15.23 3.29
C ASN A 95 -12.46 16.70 2.90
N GLU A 96 -13.19 17.21 1.91
CA GLU A 96 -13.00 18.57 1.40
C GLU A 96 -13.21 19.66 2.45
N VAL A 97 -14.15 19.43 3.38
CA VAL A 97 -14.46 20.38 4.46
C VAL A 97 -13.28 20.46 5.43
N GLN A 98 -12.84 19.32 5.96
CA GLN A 98 -11.69 19.26 6.87
C GLN A 98 -10.42 19.77 6.19
N MET A 99 -10.22 19.42 4.92
CA MET A 99 -9.10 19.90 4.11
C MET A 99 -9.10 21.43 4.02
N HIS A 100 -10.26 22.03 3.76
CA HIS A 100 -10.43 23.48 3.76
C HIS A 100 -10.12 24.11 5.12
N GLU A 101 -10.66 23.56 6.19
CA GLU A 101 -10.44 24.07 7.55
C GLU A 101 -8.98 23.93 8.01
N THR A 102 -8.28 22.89 7.56
CA THR A 102 -6.93 22.57 8.08
C THR A 102 -5.80 23.17 7.23
N LEU A 103 -5.99 23.27 5.90
CA LEU A 103 -4.89 23.54 4.97
C LEU A 103 -5.03 24.84 4.18
N SER A 104 -6.19 25.52 4.21
CA SER A 104 -6.41 26.72 3.38
C SER A 104 -5.51 27.90 3.76
N ASP A 105 -5.21 28.09 5.05
CA ASP A 105 -4.31 29.16 5.51
C ASP A 105 -2.87 28.96 5.02
N LEU A 106 -2.43 27.70 4.87
CA LEU A 106 -1.08 27.35 4.43
C LEU A 106 -0.95 27.32 2.90
N LEU A 107 -1.95 26.73 2.21
CA LEU A 107 -1.87 26.41 0.79
C LEU A 107 -2.70 27.36 -0.10
N GLY A 108 -3.44 28.30 0.49
CA GLY A 108 -4.36 29.16 -0.22
C GLY A 108 -5.57 28.39 -0.78
N PRO A 109 -6.14 28.84 -1.91
CA PRO A 109 -7.28 28.17 -2.53
C PRO A 109 -6.95 26.71 -2.87
N LEU A 110 -7.63 25.79 -2.20
CA LEU A 110 -7.39 24.37 -2.37
C LEU A 110 -7.87 23.93 -3.75
N ARG A 111 -6.97 23.27 -4.47
CA ARG A 111 -7.19 22.79 -5.85
C ARG A 111 -7.43 21.30 -5.91
N ARG A 112 -8.09 20.72 -4.92
CA ARG A 112 -8.35 19.28 -4.86
C ARG A 112 -9.81 19.04 -4.55
N THR A 113 -10.43 18.16 -5.30
CA THR A 113 -11.84 17.79 -5.15
C THR A 113 -11.98 16.28 -5.15
N ASN A 114 -13.03 15.80 -4.49
CA ASN A 114 -13.45 14.41 -4.49
C ASN A 114 -13.79 13.93 -5.90
N GLU A 115 -14.45 14.77 -6.69
CA GLU A 115 -14.77 14.45 -8.09
C GLU A 115 -13.50 14.14 -8.90
N ALA A 116 -12.49 15.00 -8.82
CA ALA A 116 -11.22 14.76 -9.50
C ALA A 116 -10.52 13.50 -8.96
N CYS A 117 -10.47 13.30 -7.64
CA CYS A 117 -9.90 12.09 -7.05
C CYS A 117 -10.59 10.82 -7.57
N ARG A 118 -11.92 10.84 -7.71
CA ARG A 118 -12.71 9.74 -8.25
C ARG A 118 -12.35 9.43 -9.70
N THR A 119 -12.23 10.44 -10.56
CA THR A 119 -11.85 10.24 -11.97
C THR A 119 -10.49 9.54 -12.10
N TYR A 120 -9.51 9.92 -11.29
CA TYR A 120 -8.18 9.29 -11.31
C TYR A 120 -8.18 7.90 -10.67
N SER A 121 -9.04 7.68 -9.67
CA SER A 121 -9.28 6.35 -9.09
C SER A 121 -9.82 5.39 -10.15
N GLU A 122 -10.91 5.76 -10.82
CA GLU A 122 -11.55 4.94 -11.86
C GLU A 122 -10.59 4.66 -13.02
N ALA A 123 -9.82 5.66 -13.48
CA ALA A 123 -8.81 5.48 -14.53
C ALA A 123 -7.69 4.51 -14.12
N CYS A 124 -7.23 4.56 -12.86
CA CYS A 124 -6.23 3.63 -12.35
C CYS A 124 -6.75 2.19 -12.33
N LEU A 125 -7.99 1.99 -11.86
CA LEU A 125 -8.62 0.68 -11.77
C LEU A 125 -8.82 0.08 -13.17
N GLU A 126 -9.29 0.89 -14.12
CA GLU A 126 -9.50 0.48 -15.50
C GLU A 126 -8.19 0.06 -16.17
N LEU A 127 -7.13 0.87 -16.03
CA LEU A 127 -5.80 0.53 -16.52
C LEU A 127 -5.30 -0.81 -15.93
N CYS A 128 -5.47 -1.01 -14.62
CA CYS A 128 -5.05 -2.24 -13.97
C CYS A 128 -5.80 -3.47 -14.51
N ARG A 129 -7.11 -3.31 -14.75
CA ARG A 129 -7.95 -4.34 -15.37
C ARG A 129 -7.44 -4.70 -16.77
N GLU A 130 -7.15 -3.70 -17.61
CA GLU A 130 -6.59 -3.91 -18.96
C GLU A 130 -5.24 -4.61 -18.94
N MET A 131 -4.38 -4.26 -17.97
CA MET A 131 -3.02 -4.80 -17.86
C MET A 131 -2.92 -6.12 -17.09
N ASN A 132 -4.04 -6.64 -16.59
CA ASN A 132 -4.12 -7.78 -15.67
C ASN A 132 -3.18 -7.61 -14.46
N VAL A 133 -3.26 -6.45 -13.81
CA VAL A 133 -2.56 -6.11 -12.57
C VAL A 133 -3.60 -5.98 -11.46
N LYS A 134 -3.29 -6.48 -10.25
CA LYS A 134 -4.20 -6.34 -9.12
C LYS A 134 -4.28 -4.88 -8.70
N ALA A 135 -5.47 -4.42 -8.38
CA ALA A 135 -5.68 -3.07 -7.86
C ALA A 135 -6.68 -3.08 -6.69
N ILE A 136 -6.53 -2.12 -5.80
CA ILE A 136 -7.41 -1.89 -4.65
C ILE A 136 -8.10 -0.54 -4.86
N ASP A 137 -9.43 -0.57 -4.85
CA ASP A 137 -10.28 0.61 -4.92
C ASP A 137 -10.38 1.27 -3.54
N LEU A 138 -9.43 2.17 -3.23
CA LEU A 138 -9.42 2.90 -1.97
C LEU A 138 -10.60 3.87 -1.85
N TRP A 139 -11.07 4.41 -2.98
CA TRP A 139 -12.24 5.28 -3.03
C TRP A 139 -13.47 4.59 -2.44
N SER A 140 -13.77 3.38 -2.90
CA SER A 140 -14.91 2.63 -2.40
C SER A 140 -14.62 2.01 -1.02
N ALA A 141 -13.43 1.50 -0.78
CA ALA A 141 -13.08 0.81 0.47
C ALA A 141 -13.24 1.70 1.71
N LEU A 142 -12.74 2.94 1.66
CA LEU A 142 -12.86 3.89 2.77
C LEU A 142 -14.33 4.26 3.03
N ARG A 143 -15.13 4.41 1.97
CA ARG A 143 -16.54 4.83 2.03
C ARG A 143 -17.50 3.72 2.46
N GLN A 144 -17.04 2.49 2.69
CA GLN A 144 -17.87 1.43 3.26
C GLN A 144 -18.25 1.71 4.73
N ARG A 145 -17.42 2.48 5.43
CA ARG A 145 -17.69 2.95 6.80
C ARG A 145 -18.54 4.23 6.73
N HIS A 146 -19.53 4.38 7.61
CA HIS A 146 -20.48 5.49 7.55
C HIS A 146 -19.88 6.84 7.96
N ASP A 147 -19.01 6.85 8.96
CA ASP A 147 -18.30 8.00 9.55
C ASP A 147 -16.90 8.18 8.95
N TRP A 148 -16.68 7.70 7.71
CA TRP A 148 -15.35 7.73 7.07
C TRP A 148 -14.77 9.14 6.95
N LEU A 149 -15.61 10.17 6.73
CA LEU A 149 -15.19 11.57 6.65
C LEU A 149 -14.53 12.04 7.96
N ASP A 150 -15.05 11.59 9.10
CA ASP A 150 -14.66 12.08 10.42
C ASP A 150 -13.43 11.36 10.97
N VAL A 151 -13.29 10.07 10.65
CA VAL A 151 -12.23 9.24 11.26
C VAL A 151 -11.11 8.86 10.32
N CYS A 152 -11.29 8.86 8.99
CA CYS A 152 -10.28 8.30 8.09
C CYS A 152 -9.13 9.25 7.76
N PHE A 153 -9.23 10.54 8.09
CA PHE A 153 -8.24 11.55 7.71
C PHE A 153 -7.73 12.36 8.90
N THR A 154 -6.48 12.79 8.83
CA THR A 154 -5.87 13.69 9.83
C THR A 154 -6.10 15.16 9.50
N ASP A 155 -6.10 15.49 8.21
CA ASP A 155 -6.16 16.87 7.67
C ASP A 155 -7.08 16.97 6.45
N GLY A 156 -7.95 15.98 6.25
CA GLY A 156 -8.82 15.84 5.08
C GLY A 156 -8.18 15.21 3.85
N ILE A 157 -6.87 14.95 3.84
CA ILE A 157 -6.16 14.27 2.73
C ILE A 157 -5.41 13.04 3.22
N HIS A 158 -4.56 13.20 4.23
CA HIS A 158 -3.71 12.13 4.75
C HIS A 158 -4.50 11.20 5.66
N LEU A 159 -4.23 9.90 5.54
CA LEU A 159 -4.98 8.89 6.27
C LEU A 159 -4.61 8.90 7.75
N SER A 160 -5.62 8.85 8.60
CA SER A 160 -5.45 8.56 10.02
C SER A 160 -5.05 7.09 10.24
N ASN A 161 -4.83 6.71 11.50
CA ASN A 161 -4.70 5.31 11.89
C ASN A 161 -5.91 4.46 11.45
N GLU A 162 -7.13 4.97 11.57
CA GLU A 162 -8.34 4.25 11.16
C GLU A 162 -8.42 4.09 9.65
N GLY A 163 -8.07 5.13 8.88
CA GLY A 163 -7.97 5.04 7.42
C GLY A 163 -6.91 4.03 6.98
N SER A 164 -5.75 4.05 7.64
CA SER A 164 -4.64 3.14 7.34
C SER A 164 -4.96 1.67 7.67
N LYS A 165 -5.76 1.40 8.72
CA LYS A 165 -6.25 0.04 9.01
C LYS A 165 -7.14 -0.52 7.90
N ILE A 166 -7.95 0.32 7.25
CA ILE A 166 -8.77 -0.09 6.11
C ILE A 166 -7.86 -0.48 4.93
N VAL A 167 -6.88 0.37 4.59
CA VAL A 167 -5.91 0.07 3.53
C VAL A 167 -5.15 -1.22 3.80
N ALA A 168 -4.65 -1.40 5.03
CA ALA A 168 -3.98 -2.61 5.48
C ALA A 168 -4.83 -3.86 5.29
N LYS A 169 -6.11 -3.80 5.70
CA LYS A 169 -7.06 -4.90 5.56
C LYS A 169 -7.28 -5.28 4.10
N GLU A 170 -7.44 -4.31 3.21
CA GLU A 170 -7.63 -4.58 1.77
C GLU A 170 -6.37 -5.16 1.13
N ILE A 171 -5.17 -4.69 1.50
CA ILE A 171 -3.91 -5.28 1.04
C ILE A 171 -3.84 -6.75 1.47
N LEU A 172 -4.05 -7.05 2.76
CA LEU A 172 -4.01 -8.42 3.29
C LEU A 172 -5.08 -9.32 2.66
N LYS A 173 -6.24 -8.76 2.28
CA LYS A 173 -7.26 -9.48 1.53
C LYS A 173 -6.74 -9.90 0.15
N VAL A 174 -6.13 -8.97 -0.60
CA VAL A 174 -5.52 -9.28 -1.91
C VAL A 174 -4.42 -10.33 -1.77
N LEU A 175 -3.53 -10.22 -0.78
CA LEU A 175 -2.44 -11.19 -0.60
C LEU A 175 -2.95 -12.62 -0.32
N ARG A 176 -4.09 -12.73 0.37
CA ARG A 176 -4.73 -14.01 0.69
C ARG A 176 -5.49 -14.62 -0.48
N GLU A 177 -6.17 -13.78 -1.26
CA GLU A 177 -7.05 -14.21 -2.36
C GLU A 177 -6.30 -14.34 -3.70
N ALA A 178 -5.11 -13.76 -3.82
CA ALA A 178 -4.34 -13.83 -5.04
C ALA A 178 -3.77 -15.24 -5.26
N ASP A 179 -4.08 -15.80 -6.44
CA ASP A 179 -3.50 -17.04 -6.94
C ASP A 179 -2.09 -16.78 -7.50
N TRP A 180 -1.15 -16.52 -6.59
CA TRP A 180 0.25 -16.25 -6.89
C TRP A 180 1.14 -17.39 -6.38
N GLU A 181 2.10 -17.80 -7.22
CA GLU A 181 3.12 -18.78 -6.84
C GLU A 181 4.53 -18.17 -6.88
N PRO A 182 5.26 -18.10 -5.75
CA PRO A 182 4.82 -18.48 -4.39
C PRO A 182 3.75 -17.52 -3.84
N SER A 183 2.92 -18.02 -2.92
CA SER A 183 1.93 -17.19 -2.20
C SER A 183 2.63 -16.15 -1.33
N LEU A 184 2.07 -14.95 -1.29
CA LEU A 184 2.52 -13.85 -0.43
C LEU A 184 1.58 -13.63 0.77
N ASP A 185 0.66 -14.56 1.04
CA ASP A 185 -0.05 -14.59 2.32
C ASP A 185 0.94 -14.98 3.43
N TRP A 186 1.02 -14.16 4.47
CA TRP A 186 1.92 -14.36 5.60
C TRP A 186 1.73 -15.73 6.28
N LYS A 187 0.55 -16.34 6.17
CA LYS A 187 0.31 -17.70 6.66
C LYS A 187 1.10 -18.76 5.90
N SER A 188 1.29 -18.57 4.60
CA SER A 188 1.96 -19.50 3.69
C SER A 188 3.44 -19.19 3.50
N MET A 189 3.87 -17.96 3.80
CA MET A 189 5.29 -17.58 3.69
C MET A 189 6.17 -18.39 4.66
N PRO A 190 7.36 -18.84 4.23
CA PRO A 190 8.30 -19.53 5.10
C PRO A 190 8.84 -18.59 6.20
N VAL A 191 9.26 -19.17 7.31
CA VAL A 191 10.03 -18.46 8.34
C VAL A 191 11.51 -18.56 7.95
N GLU A 192 12.22 -17.43 7.94
CA GLU A 192 13.56 -17.31 7.36
C GLU A 192 14.62 -18.21 8.04
N PHE A 193 14.40 -18.57 9.30
CA PHE A 193 15.30 -19.43 10.10
C PHE A 193 14.51 -20.44 10.94
N ALA A 194 13.67 -21.25 10.30
CA ALA A 194 12.77 -22.21 10.95
C ALA A 194 13.46 -23.50 11.46
N GLU A 195 14.74 -23.44 11.85
CA GLU A 195 15.51 -24.64 12.19
C GLU A 195 15.20 -25.10 13.62
N ASP A 196 14.90 -26.41 13.77
CA ASP A 196 14.76 -27.07 15.08
C ASP A 196 16.03 -26.84 15.91
N SER A 197 15.88 -26.19 17.05
CA SER A 197 17.00 -25.84 17.92
C SER A 197 16.92 -26.53 19.28
N PRO A 198 18.00 -27.14 19.79
CA PRO A 198 18.01 -27.70 21.15
C PRO A 198 17.91 -26.62 22.24
N TYR A 199 17.96 -25.35 21.86
CA TYR A 199 17.78 -24.20 22.74
C TYR A 199 16.33 -23.67 22.75
N GLU A 200 15.40 -24.38 22.12
CA GLU A 200 13.97 -24.06 22.17
C GLU A 200 13.37 -24.27 23.55
N PRO A 201 12.32 -23.50 23.91
CA PRO A 201 11.56 -23.74 25.12
C PRO A 201 11.06 -25.19 25.20
N ILE A 202 11.21 -25.80 26.37
CA ILE A 202 10.68 -27.13 26.65
C ILE A 202 9.18 -27.00 26.98
N GLY A 203 8.38 -27.88 26.41
CA GLY A 203 6.95 -27.97 26.65
C GLY A 203 6.60 -28.44 28.05
N ALA A 204 5.31 -28.37 28.38
CA ALA A 204 4.81 -28.75 29.70
C ALA A 204 5.01 -30.25 30.04
N ASP A 205 5.37 -31.07 29.05
CA ASP A 205 5.73 -32.48 29.23
C ASP A 205 7.20 -32.70 29.59
N GLU A 206 7.97 -31.61 29.74
CA GLU A 206 9.41 -31.58 30.06
C GLU A 206 10.32 -32.33 29.07
N ASN A 207 9.79 -32.79 27.94
CA ASN A 207 10.52 -33.63 26.98
C ASN A 207 10.43 -33.12 25.53
N THR A 208 9.45 -32.30 25.20
CA THR A 208 9.22 -31.82 23.84
C THR A 208 9.76 -30.39 23.69
N HIS A 209 10.66 -30.16 22.74
CA HIS A 209 11.04 -28.80 22.33
C HIS A 209 9.88 -28.17 21.54
N ILE A 210 9.54 -26.93 21.87
CA ILE A 210 8.49 -26.16 21.21
C ILE A 210 9.14 -25.17 20.23
N ASP A 211 8.94 -25.43 18.94
CA ASP A 211 9.30 -24.49 17.87
C ASP A 211 8.40 -23.24 17.94
N VAL A 212 8.89 -22.24 18.68
CA VAL A 212 8.23 -20.94 18.79
C VAL A 212 8.34 -20.09 17.53
N SER A 213 9.26 -20.42 16.61
CA SER A 213 9.42 -19.72 15.34
C SER A 213 8.21 -19.93 14.43
N ASN A 214 7.49 -21.04 14.62
CA ASN A 214 6.28 -21.39 13.89
C ASN A 214 5.01 -21.38 14.75
N TRP A 215 4.90 -20.35 15.61
CA TRP A 215 3.80 -20.18 16.58
C TRP A 215 2.38 -20.30 16.00
N ASN A 216 2.17 -19.98 14.71
CA ASN A 216 0.87 -20.10 14.06
C ASN A 216 0.36 -21.56 14.01
N ASN A 217 1.27 -22.54 13.87
CA ASN A 217 0.93 -23.96 13.89
C ASN A 217 0.55 -24.43 15.31
N ILE A 218 1.06 -23.75 16.34
CA ILE A 218 0.73 -24.01 17.74
C ILE A 218 -0.69 -23.48 18.07
N GLN A 219 -1.05 -22.28 17.57
CA GLN A 219 -2.37 -21.68 17.76
C GLN A 219 -3.50 -22.31 16.92
N GLY A 220 -3.22 -23.23 16.01
CA GLY A 220 -4.26 -24.03 15.35
C GLY A 220 -5.20 -24.78 16.32
N LYS A 221 -4.85 -24.83 17.62
CA LYS A 221 -5.68 -25.34 18.73
C LYS A 221 -6.41 -24.27 19.57
N SER A 222 -6.13 -22.97 19.40
CA SER A 222 -6.85 -21.89 20.09
C SER A 222 -6.97 -20.65 19.19
N GLN A 223 -8.17 -20.39 18.67
CA GLN A 223 -8.51 -19.22 17.86
C GLN A 223 -8.14 -17.92 18.58
N LEU A 224 -7.13 -17.20 18.09
CA LEU A 224 -6.90 -15.79 18.38
C LEU A 224 -6.28 -15.15 17.15
N GLU A 225 -7.08 -14.35 16.44
CA GLU A 225 -6.64 -13.61 15.25
C GLU A 225 -5.60 -12.56 15.65
N MET A 226 -4.35 -12.77 15.26
CA MET A 226 -3.33 -11.72 15.33
C MET A 226 -3.48 -10.75 14.15
N SER A 227 -4.33 -9.75 14.35
CA SER A 227 -4.26 -8.49 13.63
C SER A 227 -3.20 -7.63 14.32
N ASN A 228 -1.97 -7.62 13.79
CA ASN A 228 -0.94 -6.57 13.95
C ASN A 228 0.45 -7.14 13.60
N CYS A 229 0.64 -7.61 12.37
CA CYS A 229 1.97 -7.61 11.78
C CYS A 229 2.25 -6.18 11.31
N ALA A 230 2.98 -5.43 12.13
CA ALA A 230 3.63 -4.15 11.85
C ALA A 230 3.22 -3.42 10.56
N LEU A 231 2.01 -2.83 10.53
CA LEU A 231 1.66 -1.76 9.58
C LEU A 231 1.65 -0.38 10.25
N THR A 232 2.16 -0.30 11.49
CA THR A 232 2.29 0.94 12.27
C THR A 232 3.76 1.30 12.47
N LYS A 233 4.48 1.51 11.38
CA LYS A 233 5.47 2.60 11.32
C LYS A 233 4.98 3.57 10.24
N GLY A 234 4.29 4.59 10.74
CA GLY A 234 3.70 5.74 10.05
C GLY A 234 3.75 5.77 8.53
N PHE A 235 2.56 5.81 7.91
CA PHE A 235 2.32 6.75 6.81
C PHE A 235 2.40 8.19 7.37
N SER A 236 3.54 8.59 7.92
CA SER A 236 3.87 9.99 8.12
C SER A 236 4.72 10.37 6.92
N SER A 237 4.15 11.17 6.02
CA SER A 237 4.96 12.09 5.25
C SER A 237 5.87 12.81 6.24
N VAL A 238 7.17 12.55 6.15
CA VAL A 238 8.17 13.35 6.86
C VAL A 238 8.08 14.76 6.26
N ASP A 239 7.99 15.73 7.16
CA ASP A 239 7.72 17.16 6.97
C ASP A 239 8.35 17.81 5.72
#